data_AF-A0A482V0G6-F1
#
_entry.id   AF-A0A482V0G6-F1
#
_cell.length_a   1.000
_cell.length_b   1.000
_cell.length_c   1.000
_cell.angle_alpha   90.00
_cell.angle_beta   90.00
_cell.angle_gamma   90.00
#
_symmetry.space_group_name_H-M   'P 1'
#
loop_
_entity.id
_entity.type
_entity.pdbx_description
1 polymer ?
#
loop_
_entity_poly.entity_id
_entity_poly.type
_entity_poly.pdbx_seq_one_letter_code
_entity_poly.pdbx_strand_id
1 'polypeptide(L)'
;MHKRPHFLQKRARKHRTNSAEADDDLSSFFLSKPKTDHLDLENQVFPCGIEAGHASMQGFRAHMEDRHIIAACDIQDHILVAVFDGEWD
;
A
#
# COMPACT_ATOMS: atom_id res chain seq x y z
N MET A 1 21.56 -17.58 -11.42
CA MET A 1 20.41 -16.96 -12.13
C MET A 1 19.13 -17.69 -11.74
N HIS A 2 18.33 -17.13 -10.82
CA HIS A 2 17.06 -17.75 -10.43
C HIS A 2 15.99 -17.50 -11.50
N LYS A 3 15.50 -18.58 -12.13
CA LYS A 3 14.45 -18.53 -13.14
C LYS A 3 13.12 -18.29 -12.45
N ARG A 4 12.37 -17.27 -12.89
CA ARG A 4 11.01 -16.99 -12.38
C ARG A 4 10.12 -18.22 -12.58
N PRO A 5 9.28 -18.59 -11.60
CA PRO A 5 8.38 -19.72 -11.74
C PRO A 5 7.37 -19.49 -12.88
N HIS A 6 7.12 -20.55 -13.66
CA HIS A 6 6.47 -20.53 -14.97
C HIS A 6 5.05 -19.93 -14.97
N PHE A 7 4.35 -19.94 -13.84
CA PHE A 7 3.02 -19.33 -13.72
C PHE A 7 3.05 -17.79 -13.79
N LEU A 8 4.20 -17.15 -13.48
CA LEU A 8 4.39 -15.70 -13.66
C LEU A 8 4.74 -15.31 -15.10
N GLN A 9 5.17 -16.26 -15.95
CA GLN A 9 5.47 -15.98 -17.36
C GLN A 9 4.21 -15.88 -18.23
N LYS A 10 3.08 -16.46 -17.78
CA LYS A 10 1.84 -16.54 -18.58
C LYS A 10 0.87 -15.38 -18.39
N ARG A 11 1.18 -14.36 -17.59
CA ARG A 11 0.45 -13.08 -17.64
C ARG A 11 0.96 -12.27 -18.84
N ALA A 12 0.65 -12.75 -20.04
CA ALA A 12 0.66 -11.91 -21.22
C ALA A 12 -0.26 -10.72 -20.94
N ARG A 13 0.29 -9.50 -20.93
CA ARG A 13 -0.50 -8.27 -20.88
C ARG A 13 -1.48 -8.33 -22.04
N LYS A 14 -2.76 -8.51 -21.74
CA LYS A 14 -3.84 -8.33 -22.70
C LYS A 14 -3.86 -6.84 -23.03
N HIS A 15 -3.12 -6.46 -24.08
CA HIS A 15 -3.18 -5.14 -24.65
C HIS A 15 -4.57 -5.00 -25.28
N ARG A 16 -5.55 -4.53 -24.50
CA ARG A 16 -6.85 -4.16 -25.04
C ARG A 16 -6.64 -2.90 -25.87
N THR A 17 -6.63 -3.08 -27.18
CA THR A 17 -6.77 -2.01 -28.16
C THR A 17 -8.13 -1.35 -27.96
N ASN A 18 -8.10 -0.03 -27.84
CA ASN A 18 -9.19 0.94 -27.87
C ASN A 18 -10.46 0.40 -28.55
N SER A 19 -11.49 0.11 -27.75
CA SER A 19 -12.87 0.29 -28.17
C SER A 19 -13.37 1.44 -27.32
N ALA A 20 -13.58 2.57 -27.97
CA ALA A 20 -14.22 3.74 -27.40
C ALA A 20 -15.60 3.37 -26.85
N GLU A 21 -16.08 4.14 -25.87
CA GLU A 21 -17.41 4.07 -25.23
C GLU A 21 -17.51 3.23 -23.95
N ALA A 22 -16.62 3.51 -22.99
CA ALA A 22 -16.87 3.43 -21.54
C ALA A 22 -15.79 4.20 -20.76
N ASP A 23 -15.49 5.44 -21.17
CA ASP A 23 -14.47 6.31 -20.55
C ASP A 23 -15.13 7.51 -19.86
N ASP A 24 -16.12 7.26 -19.01
CA ASP A 24 -16.51 8.24 -18.00
C ASP A 24 -16.27 7.64 -16.62
N ASP A 25 -15.36 8.29 -15.90
CA ASP A 25 -15.20 8.29 -14.44
C ASP A 25 -14.33 7.22 -13.73
N LEU A 26 -13.52 6.42 -14.41
CA LEU A 26 -12.42 5.67 -13.73
C LEU A 26 -11.11 6.45 -13.64
N SER A 27 -10.96 7.52 -14.42
CA SER A 27 -9.78 8.40 -14.39
C SER A 27 -9.68 9.19 -13.09
N SER A 28 -10.77 9.35 -12.35
CA SER A 28 -10.83 10.00 -11.04
C SER A 28 -10.28 9.11 -9.91
N PHE A 29 -10.31 7.78 -10.06
CA PHE A 29 -9.88 6.84 -9.00
C PHE A 29 -8.47 6.28 -9.17
N PHE A 30 -7.94 6.22 -10.39
CA PHE A 30 -6.65 5.59 -10.69
C PHE A 30 -5.69 6.47 -11.48
N LEU A 31 -4.43 6.51 -11.04
CA LEU A 31 -3.33 7.16 -11.71
C LEU A 31 -2.81 6.34 -12.90
N SER A 32 -2.29 7.03 -13.92
CA SER A 32 -1.68 6.38 -15.09
C SER A 32 -0.32 5.73 -14.79
N LYS A 33 0.36 6.19 -13.73
CA LYS A 33 1.60 5.63 -13.19
C LYS A 33 1.49 5.54 -11.67
N PRO A 34 2.10 4.52 -11.03
CA PRO A 34 2.02 4.40 -9.59
C PRO A 34 2.85 5.49 -8.92
N LYS A 35 2.35 6.05 -7.82
CA LYS A 35 3.17 6.78 -6.86
C LYS A 35 3.89 5.79 -5.96
N THR A 36 5.22 5.84 -6.02
CA THR A 36 6.12 4.95 -5.29
C THR A 36 7.01 5.71 -4.32
N ASP A 37 6.67 6.97 -4.03
CA ASP A 37 7.43 7.78 -3.07
C ASP A 37 7.57 7.00 -1.76
N HIS A 38 8.83 6.91 -1.30
CA HIS A 38 9.22 5.95 -0.30
C HIS A 38 8.76 6.36 1.10
N LEU A 39 8.59 5.32 1.89
CA LEU A 39 8.46 5.36 3.32
C LEU A 39 9.85 5.50 3.91
N ASP A 40 10.14 6.68 4.43
CA ASP A 40 11.16 6.76 5.46
C ASP A 40 10.63 5.94 6.64
N LEU A 41 11.19 4.74 6.75
CA LEU A 41 10.82 3.73 7.72
C LEU A 41 11.49 4.13 9.03
N GLU A 42 10.84 5.02 9.77
CA GLU A 42 11.27 5.35 11.12
C GLU A 42 10.92 4.18 12.03
N ASN A 43 11.92 3.34 12.32
CA ASN A 43 11.79 2.34 13.36
C ASN A 43 11.72 3.04 14.71
N GLN A 44 10.69 2.72 15.49
CA GLN A 44 10.56 3.15 16.86
C GLN A 44 10.85 1.98 17.81
N VAL A 45 11.74 2.21 18.77
CA VAL A 45 12.00 1.28 19.88
C VAL A 45 11.12 1.67 21.05
N PHE A 46 10.29 0.75 21.52
CA PHE A 46 9.33 0.96 22.60
C PHE A 46 9.92 0.57 23.97
N PRO A 47 9.42 1.16 25.08
CA PRO A 47 9.89 0.83 26.44
C PRO A 47 9.81 -0.64 26.81
N CYS A 48 8.91 -1.41 26.18
CA CYS A 48 8.79 -2.86 26.34
C CYS A 48 9.86 -3.66 25.58
N GLY A 49 10.83 -3.00 24.94
CA GLY A 49 11.92 -3.62 24.19
C GLY A 49 11.54 -4.08 22.78
N ILE A 50 10.32 -3.81 22.32
CA ILE A 50 9.90 -4.09 20.93
C ILE A 50 10.39 -2.97 20.02
N GLU A 51 10.94 -3.32 18.86
CA GLU A 51 11.20 -2.39 17.75
C GLU A 51 10.14 -2.61 16.68
N ALA A 52 9.46 -1.55 16.25
CA ALA A 52 8.49 -1.60 15.16
C ALA A 52 8.71 -0.45 14.20
N GLY A 53 8.56 -0.75 12.91
CA GLY A 53 8.54 0.24 11.83
C GLY A 53 7.42 -0.10 10.85
N HIS A 54 7.02 0.87 10.03
CA HIS A 54 5.93 0.67 9.07
C HIS A 54 6.20 1.25 7.70
N ALA A 55 5.51 0.66 6.74
CA ALA A 55 5.59 0.97 5.33
C ALA A 55 4.16 1.10 4.77
N SER A 56 3.87 2.17 4.05
CA SER A 56 2.61 2.52 3.40
C SER A 56 2.83 3.16 2.02
N MET A 57 2.12 2.71 1.00
CA MET A 57 2.34 3.14 -0.39
C MET A 57 1.02 3.34 -1.12
N GLN A 58 0.85 4.51 -1.76
CA GLN A 58 -0.36 4.86 -2.51
C GLN A 58 -0.57 4.00 -3.76
N GLY A 59 0.51 3.63 -4.46
CA GLY A 59 0.43 2.83 -5.67
C GLY A 59 -0.36 3.56 -6.77
N PHE A 60 -1.37 2.89 -7.33
CA PHE A 60 -2.16 3.42 -8.45
C PHE A 60 -3.40 4.20 -8.05
N ARG A 61 -3.76 4.25 -6.76
CA ARG A 61 -4.93 5.03 -6.32
C ARG A 61 -4.68 6.51 -6.54
N ALA A 62 -5.72 7.28 -6.87
CA ALA A 62 -5.61 8.74 -7.02
C ALA A 62 -5.27 9.43 -5.69
N HIS A 63 -5.80 8.90 -4.58
CA HIS A 63 -5.59 9.40 -3.22
C HIS A 63 -4.99 8.31 -2.32
N MET A 64 -4.24 8.74 -1.30
CA MET A 64 -3.77 7.87 -0.23
C MET A 64 -4.72 7.99 0.94
N GLU A 65 -5.39 6.90 1.29
CA GLU A 65 -6.44 6.88 2.31
C GLU A 65 -5.98 6.13 3.57
N ASP A 66 -4.97 5.25 3.44
CA ASP A 66 -4.48 4.46 4.55
C ASP A 66 -3.87 5.34 5.64
N ARG A 67 -4.25 5.06 6.89
CA ARG A 67 -3.65 5.64 8.10
C ARG A 67 -3.14 4.52 8.99
N HIS A 68 -2.13 4.80 9.79
CA HIS A 68 -1.59 3.83 10.74
C HIS A 68 -1.28 4.51 12.08
N ILE A 69 -1.29 3.71 13.14
CA ILE A 69 -0.90 4.10 14.48
C ILE A 69 0.08 3.06 14.99
N ILE A 70 1.25 3.52 15.45
CA ILE A 70 2.16 2.72 16.26
C ILE A 70 2.47 3.54 17.51
N ALA A 71 2.07 3.04 18.68
CA ALA A 71 2.19 3.79 19.93
C ALA A 71 2.46 2.86 21.13
N ALA A 72 3.16 3.40 22.13
CA ALA A 72 3.23 2.78 23.45
C ALA A 72 1.86 2.88 24.13
N CYS A 73 1.45 1.83 24.83
CA CYS A 73 0.23 1.85 25.65
C CYS A 73 0.54 2.26 27.08
N ASP A 74 -0.47 2.81 27.77
CA ASP A 74 -0.39 3.09 29.22
C ASP A 74 -0.27 1.80 30.06
N ILE A 75 -0.64 0.66 29.47
CA ILE A 75 -0.39 -0.66 30.04
C ILE A 75 1.09 -0.97 29.79
N GLN A 76 1.86 -1.02 30.88
CA GLN A 76 3.26 -1.44 30.85
C GLN A 76 3.37 -2.77 30.08
N ASP A 77 4.37 -2.87 29.20
CA ASP A 77 4.66 -4.02 28.33
C ASP A 77 3.78 -4.22 27.08
N HIS A 78 2.92 -3.25 26.73
CA HIS A 78 2.07 -3.35 25.54
C HIS A 78 2.33 -2.23 24.52
N ILE A 79 2.13 -2.55 23.24
CA ILE A 79 2.12 -1.59 22.15
C ILE A 79 0.80 -1.69 21.38
N LEU A 80 0.34 -0.57 20.85
CA LEU A 80 -0.78 -0.49 19.93
C LEU A 80 -0.23 -0.39 18.50
N VAL A 81 -0.66 -1.32 17.65
CA VAL A 81 -0.43 -1.27 16.21
C VAL A 81 -1.78 -1.37 15.53
N ALA A 82 -2.14 -0.36 14.74
CA ALA A 82 -3.38 -0.30 13.99
C ALA A 82 -3.15 0.24 12.58
N VAL A 83 -3.86 -0.34 11.61
CA VAL A 83 -3.90 0.12 10.22
C VAL A 83 -5.36 0.31 9.84
N PHE A 84 -5.66 1.47 9.30
CA PHE A 84 -6.99 1.86 8.82
C PHE A 84 -6.91 1.99 7.30
N ASP A 85 -7.70 1.19 6.60
CA ASP A 85 -7.81 1.18 5.14
C ASP A 85 -9.03 1.99 4.73
N GLY A 86 -8.84 3.30 4.54
CA GLY A 86 -9.84 4.25 4.05
C GLY A 86 -11.22 4.20 4.71
N GLU A 87 -12.19 4.88 4.10
CA GLU A 87 -13.61 4.66 4.40
C GLU A 87 -14.22 3.86 3.23
N TRP A 88 -15.02 2.84 3.55
CA TRP A 88 -15.99 2.29 2.60
C TRP A 88 -17.25 3.15 2.75
N ASP A 89 -17.38 4.17 1.90
CA ASP A 89 -18.68 4.84 1.67
C ASP A 89 -19.71 3.86 1.08
#